data_AF-A0A5E4GDB1-F1
#
_entry.id   AF-A0A5E4GDB1-F1
#
_cell.length_a   1.000
_cell.length_b   1.000
_cell.length_c   1.000
_cell.angle_alpha   90.00
_cell.angle_beta   90.00
_cell.angle_gamma   90.00
#
_symmetry.space_group_name_H-M   'P 1'
#
loop_
_entity.id
_entity.type
_entity.pdbx_description
1 polymer ?
#
loop_
_entity_poly.entity_id
_entity_poly.type
_entity_poly.pdbx_seq_one_letter_code
_entity_poly.pdbx_strand_id
1 'polypeptide(L)'
;HALDVMHIEKNVCDSIIGTLLEIPGKNKDGIAARLDLLNMGVKTDLQPEYGEKCTRLPPGPWNLSRAEKREVCNSFYGMKVPEDSRLLGLKSHDCHTLMQQLLPVAIRSVLEKPARYAITRLCFFFNAICAKTVDVSKLDKLEED
;
A
#
# COMPACT_ATOMS: atom_id res chain seq x y z
N HIS A 1 27.63 -0.14 -3.94
CA HIS A 1 26.61 -0.29 -2.87
C HIS A 1 25.52 -1.18 -3.45
N ALA A 2 25.28 -2.37 -2.88
CA ALA A 2 24.23 -3.26 -3.37
C ALA A 2 22.91 -2.89 -2.67
N LEU A 3 21.86 -2.64 -3.43
CA LEU A 3 20.53 -2.37 -2.88
C LEU A 3 19.92 -3.69 -2.39
N ASP A 4 19.51 -3.73 -1.13
CA ASP A 4 18.74 -4.86 -0.59
C ASP A 4 17.26 -4.70 -1.01
N VAL A 5 16.95 -5.22 -2.20
CA VAL A 5 15.62 -5.11 -2.81
C VAL A 5 14.55 -5.77 -1.94
N MET A 6 14.87 -6.87 -1.26
CA MET A 6 13.94 -7.57 -0.35
C MET A 6 13.57 -6.70 0.85
N HIS A 7 14.54 -5.96 1.42
CA HIS A 7 14.26 -5.03 2.51
C HIS A 7 13.44 -3.83 2.03
N ILE A 8 13.71 -3.32 0.83
CA ILE A 8 12.93 -2.23 0.22
C ILE A 8 11.48 -2.67 -0.02
N GLU A 9 11.28 -3.85 -0.64
CA GLU A 9 9.95 -4.41 -0.90
C GLU A 9 9.17 -4.61 0.41
N LYS A 10 9.81 -5.13 1.46
CA LYS A 10 9.20 -5.25 2.78
C LYS A 10 8.70 -3.90 3.30
N ASN A 11 9.52 -2.85 3.21
CA ASN A 11 9.14 -1.51 3.68
C ASN A 11 7.99 -0.91 2.88
N VAL A 12 7.95 -1.16 1.57
CA VAL A 12 6.84 -0.75 0.70
C VAL A 12 5.56 -1.50 1.07
N CYS A 13 5.63 -2.82 1.21
CA CYS A 13 4.50 -3.65 1.65
C CYS A 13 3.95 -3.19 3.01
N ASP A 14 4.83 -3.01 4.01
CA ASP A 14 4.47 -2.51 5.34
C ASP A 14 3.78 -1.13 5.27
N SER A 15 4.23 -0.25 4.37
CA SER A 15 3.68 1.09 4.19
C SER A 15 2.30 1.07 3.51
N ILE A 16 2.11 0.23 2.48
CA ILE A 16 0.82 0.09 1.79
C ILE A 16 -0.21 -0.49 2.75
N ILE A 17 0.11 -1.60 3.42
CA ILE A 17 -0.78 -2.25 4.38
C ILE A 17 -1.08 -1.32 5.56
N GLY A 18 -0.05 -0.65 6.09
CA GLY A 18 -0.19 0.31 7.18
C GLY A 18 -1.14 1.46 6.84
N THR A 19 -1.14 1.90 5.57
CA THR A 19 -2.01 2.97 5.09
C THR A 19 -3.44 2.46 4.84
N LEU A 20 -3.62 1.37 4.10
CA LEU A 20 -4.95 0.82 3.78
C LEU A 20 -5.75 0.41 5.03
N LEU A 21 -5.07 -0.16 6.02
CA LEU A 21 -5.71 -0.59 7.27
C LEU A 21 -5.70 0.49 8.35
N GLU A 22 -5.07 1.64 8.11
CA GLU A 22 -4.88 2.74 9.06
C GLU A 22 -4.22 2.28 10.37
N ILE A 23 -3.14 1.50 10.26
CA ILE A 23 -2.41 0.96 11.41
C ILE A 23 -1.63 2.11 12.09
N PRO A 24 -1.85 2.37 13.40
CA PRO A 24 -1.11 3.38 14.13
C PRO A 24 0.41 3.20 14.02
N GLY A 25 1.13 4.27 13.68
CA GLY A 25 2.59 4.26 13.52
C GLY A 25 3.10 3.67 12.20
N LYS A 26 2.25 3.06 11.36
CA LYS A 26 2.60 2.59 10.01
C LYS A 26 1.85 3.30 8.90
N ASN A 27 0.73 3.95 9.20
CA ASN A 27 -0.01 4.75 8.24
C ASN A 27 0.87 5.86 7.65
N LYS A 28 1.03 5.88 6.32
CA LYS A 28 1.79 6.92 5.59
C LYS A 28 0.91 8.08 5.12
N ASP A 29 -0.40 7.97 5.29
CA ASP A 29 -1.34 9.03 5.02
C ASP A 29 -1.56 9.90 6.28
N GLY A 30 -0.68 10.88 6.47
CA GLY A 30 -0.72 11.83 7.59
C GLY A 30 -0.79 13.28 7.12
N ILE A 31 -0.83 14.22 8.07
CA ILE A 31 -0.93 15.66 7.79
C ILE A 31 0.17 16.12 6.81
N ALA A 32 1.41 15.70 7.03
CA ALA A 32 2.54 16.06 6.16
C ALA A 32 2.29 15.59 4.71
N ALA A 33 1.89 14.33 4.51
CA ALA A 33 1.58 13.79 3.19
C ALA A 33 0.43 14.55 2.50
N ARG A 34 -0.60 14.96 3.26
CA ARG A 34 -1.72 15.77 2.73
C ARG A 34 -1.30 17.19 2.35
N LEU A 35 -0.38 17.80 3.11
CA LEU A 35 0.21 19.09 2.75
C LEU A 35 1.10 18.99 1.52
N ASP A 36 1.86 17.89 1.38
CA ASP A 36 2.68 17.65 0.18
C ASP A 36 1.80 17.54 -1.08
N LEU A 37 0.66 16.83 -1.01
CA LEU A 37 -0.32 16.77 -2.11
C LEU A 37 -0.84 18.17 -2.47
N LEU A 38 -1.19 18.98 -1.46
CA LEU A 38 -1.65 20.36 -1.65
C LEU A 38 -0.56 21.23 -2.32
N ASN A 39 0.68 21.14 -1.85
CA ASN A 39 1.82 21.88 -2.39
C ASN A 39 2.12 21.50 -3.84
N MET A 40 1.91 20.24 -4.22
CA MET A 40 2.02 19.76 -5.59
C MET A 40 0.80 20.10 -6.46
N GLY A 41 -0.24 20.71 -5.90
CA GLY A 41 -1.47 21.07 -6.62
C GLY A 41 -2.34 19.86 -7.02
N VAL A 42 -2.14 18.70 -6.39
CA VAL A 42 -2.89 17.47 -6.66
C VAL A 42 -3.80 17.13 -5.48
N LYS A 43 -5.00 16.58 -5.76
CA LYS A 43 -5.95 16.16 -4.72
C LYS A 43 -6.18 17.25 -3.66
N THR A 44 -6.35 18.50 -4.09
CA THR A 44 -6.49 19.68 -3.21
C THR A 44 -7.74 19.62 -2.33
N ASP A 45 -8.72 18.80 -2.73
CA ASP A 45 -9.91 18.42 -1.98
C ASP A 45 -9.61 17.59 -0.72
N LEU A 46 -8.41 17.01 -0.61
CA LEU A 46 -7.97 16.16 0.50
C LEU A 46 -7.15 16.91 1.56
N GLN A 47 -7.13 18.24 1.54
CA GLN A 47 -6.37 19.06 2.48
C GLN A 47 -6.79 18.84 3.94
N PRO A 48 -5.86 18.99 4.92
CA PRO A 48 -6.21 18.91 6.32
C PRO A 48 -7.22 20.00 6.74
N GLU A 49 -8.26 19.59 7.46
CA GLU A 49 -9.24 20.48 8.07
C GLU A 49 -8.82 20.80 9.51
N TYR A 50 -8.36 22.02 9.76
CA TYR A 50 -7.95 22.46 11.09
C TYR A 50 -9.15 22.93 11.91
N GLY A 51 -9.64 22.08 12.81
CA GLY A 51 -10.64 22.46 13.82
C GLY A 51 -9.99 22.92 15.13
N GLU A 52 -10.79 23.52 16.02
CA GLU A 52 -10.32 24.05 17.31
C GLU A 52 -9.69 22.99 18.23
N LYS A 53 -10.14 21.73 18.15
CA LYS A 53 -9.70 20.65 19.04
C LYS A 53 -8.87 19.58 18.35
N CYS A 54 -9.13 19.32 17.07
CA CYS A 54 -8.47 18.27 16.30
C CYS A 54 -8.36 18.68 14.83
N THR A 55 -7.27 18.27 14.20
CA THR A 55 -7.14 18.29 12.75
C THR A 55 -7.80 17.03 12.18
N ARG A 56 -8.72 17.22 11.23
CA ARG A 56 -9.39 16.13 10.53
C ARG A 56 -8.79 15.97 9.14
N LEU A 57 -8.57 14.74 8.71
CA LEU A 57 -8.17 14.42 7.34
C LEU A 57 -9.40 13.87 6.59
N PRO A 58 -9.84 14.50 5.49
CA PRO A 58 -10.89 13.93 4.64
C PRO A 58 -10.48 12.54 4.13
N PRO A 59 -11.40 11.57 4.01
CA PRO A 59 -11.08 10.27 3.42
C PRO A 59 -10.71 10.45 1.94
N GLY A 60 -9.57 9.89 1.55
CA GLY A 60 -9.15 9.77 0.16
C GLY A 60 -9.65 8.49 -0.50
N PRO A 61 -9.41 8.31 -1.82
CA PRO A 61 -9.87 7.15 -2.59
C PRO A 61 -9.16 5.83 -2.25
N TRP A 62 -8.21 5.86 -1.29
CA TRP A 62 -7.53 4.70 -0.74
C TRP A 62 -8.01 4.34 0.66
N ASN A 63 -8.85 5.16 1.30
CA ASN A 63 -9.39 4.85 2.61
C ASN A 63 -10.50 3.81 2.48
N LEU A 64 -10.38 2.74 3.27
CA LEU A 64 -11.34 1.64 3.29
C LEU A 64 -12.31 1.81 4.46
N SER A 65 -13.58 1.49 4.22
CA SER A 65 -14.57 1.31 5.30
C SER A 65 -14.18 0.15 6.21
N ARG A 66 -14.81 0.07 7.39
CA ARG A 66 -14.56 -1.03 8.34
C ARG A 66 -14.90 -2.41 7.76
N ALA A 67 -15.90 -2.48 6.88
CA ALA A 67 -16.26 -3.72 6.20
C ALA A 67 -15.20 -4.12 5.17
N GLU A 68 -14.77 -3.18 4.33
CA GLU A 68 -13.72 -3.40 3.32
C GLU A 68 -12.37 -3.78 3.94
N LYS A 69 -11.98 -3.13 5.04
CA LYS A 69 -10.77 -3.54 5.80
C LYS A 69 -10.86 -5.01 6.25
N ARG A 70 -12.05 -5.46 6.64
CA ARG A 70 -12.26 -6.87 7.04
C ARG A 70 -12.15 -7.80 5.85
N GLU A 71 -12.68 -7.44 4.69
CA GLU A 71 -12.52 -8.22 3.46
C GLU A 71 -11.06 -8.36 3.04
N VAL A 72 -10.29 -7.28 3.14
CA VAL A 72 -8.84 -7.31 2.90
C VAL A 72 -8.14 -8.24 3.89
N CYS A 73 -8.41 -8.10 5.19
CA CYS A 73 -7.84 -8.99 6.21
C CYS A 73 -8.22 -10.47 6.00
N ASN A 74 -9.49 -10.74 5.65
CA ASN A 74 -9.98 -12.09 5.38
C ASN A 74 -9.32 -12.70 4.13
N SER A 75 -8.97 -11.88 3.15
CA SER A 75 -8.22 -12.32 1.97
C SER A 75 -6.81 -12.83 2.33
N PHE A 76 -6.31 -12.51 3.53
CA PHE A 76 -5.01 -12.96 4.04
C PHE A 76 -5.11 -14.11 5.06
N TYR A 77 -6.30 -14.61 5.40
CA TYR A 77 -6.54 -15.54 6.52
C TYR A 77 -5.82 -16.89 6.41
N GLY A 78 -5.29 -17.24 5.21
CA GLY A 78 -4.43 -18.42 5.02
C GLY A 78 -2.96 -18.20 5.42
N MET A 79 -2.52 -16.95 5.61
CA MET A 79 -1.26 -16.62 6.25
C MET A 79 -1.47 -16.55 7.76
N LYS A 80 -0.44 -16.77 8.58
CA LYS A 80 -0.52 -16.55 10.04
C LYS A 80 -0.74 -15.06 10.34
N VAL A 81 -1.95 -14.57 10.11
CA VAL A 81 -2.39 -13.22 10.45
C VAL A 81 -3.18 -13.36 11.75
N PRO A 82 -2.72 -12.75 12.86
CA PRO A 82 -3.50 -12.74 14.08
C PRO A 82 -4.90 -12.19 13.78
N GLU A 83 -5.95 -12.80 14.36
CA GLU A 83 -7.39 -12.54 14.15
C GLU A 83 -7.85 -11.09 14.45
N ASP A 84 -6.89 -10.21 14.71
CA ASP A 84 -7.05 -8.93 15.36
C ASP A 84 -6.55 -7.80 14.45
N SER A 85 -6.89 -7.82 13.16
CA SER A 85 -6.65 -6.73 12.19
C SER A 85 -5.20 -6.22 12.10
N ARG A 86 -4.24 -6.98 12.63
CA ARG A 86 -2.87 -6.54 12.89
C ARG A 86 -1.93 -7.44 12.11
N LEU A 87 -1.75 -7.10 10.83
CA LEU A 87 -0.61 -7.53 10.02
C LEU A 87 0.68 -6.89 10.60
N LEU A 88 1.08 -7.34 11.79
CA LEU A 88 2.27 -6.87 12.49
C LEU A 88 3.32 -7.97 12.47
N GLY A 89 4.56 -7.62 12.12
CA GLY A 89 5.71 -8.53 12.19
C GLY A 89 5.87 -9.49 11.01
N LEU A 90 5.29 -9.21 9.85
CA LEU A 90 5.55 -9.99 8.63
C LEU A 90 7.05 -9.99 8.30
N LYS A 91 7.60 -11.16 7.97
CA LYS A 91 8.96 -11.28 7.48
C LYS A 91 9.03 -10.84 6.02
N SER A 92 10.22 -10.55 5.51
CA SER A 92 10.39 -10.12 4.10
C SER A 92 9.79 -11.12 3.11
N HIS A 93 9.90 -12.42 3.38
CA HIS A 93 9.28 -13.47 2.56
C HIS A 93 7.74 -13.40 2.55
N ASP A 94 7.14 -13.11 3.71
CA ASP A 94 5.68 -12.99 3.82
C ASP A 94 5.20 -11.75 3.06
N CYS A 95 5.90 -10.61 3.22
CA CYS A 95 5.62 -9.38 2.46
C CYS A 95 5.77 -9.58 0.95
N HIS A 96 6.80 -10.30 0.52
CA HIS A 96 7.02 -10.64 -0.88
C HIS A 96 5.87 -11.48 -1.44
N THR A 97 5.48 -12.54 -0.74
CA THR A 97 4.32 -13.37 -1.13
C THR A 97 3.03 -12.55 -1.17
N LEU A 98 2.84 -11.66 -0.21
CA LEU A 98 1.68 -10.79 -0.12
C LEU A 98 1.63 -9.82 -1.31
N MET A 99 2.72 -9.12 -1.62
CA MET A 99 2.82 -8.22 -2.76
C MET A 99 2.60 -8.93 -4.10
N GLN A 100 3.16 -10.12 -4.27
CA GLN A 100 3.10 -10.84 -5.55
C GLN A 100 1.73 -11.47 -5.84
N GLN A 101 1.09 -12.05 -4.82
CA GLN A 101 -0.05 -12.95 -5.06
C GLN A 101 -1.35 -12.50 -4.40
N LEU A 102 -1.28 -11.93 -3.20
CA LEU A 102 -2.48 -11.73 -2.38
C LEU A 102 -2.99 -10.29 -2.42
N LEU A 103 -2.10 -9.30 -2.35
CA LEU A 103 -2.47 -7.89 -2.28
C LEU A 103 -3.26 -7.43 -3.51
N PRO A 104 -2.85 -7.73 -4.76
CA PRO A 104 -3.63 -7.34 -5.94
C PRO A 104 -5.03 -7.95 -5.97
N VAL A 105 -5.19 -9.15 -5.41
CA VAL A 105 -6.48 -9.85 -5.33
C VAL A 105 -7.35 -9.26 -4.21
N ALA A 106 -6.77 -9.06 -3.02
CA ALA A 106 -7.45 -8.53 -1.84
C ALA A 106 -8.01 -7.13 -2.06
N ILE A 107 -7.29 -6.27 -2.78
CA ILE A 107 -7.75 -4.91 -3.07
C ILE A 107 -8.72 -4.82 -4.25
N ARG A 108 -8.94 -5.93 -4.97
CA ARG A 108 -9.67 -5.91 -6.24
C ARG A 108 -11.12 -5.47 -6.08
N SER A 109 -11.79 -5.94 -5.04
CA SER A 109 -13.21 -5.63 -4.76
C SER A 109 -13.42 -4.37 -3.94
N VAL A 110 -12.40 -3.92 -3.20
CA VAL A 110 -12.56 -2.86 -2.18
C VAL A 110 -12.00 -1.49 -2.57
N LEU A 111 -11.06 -1.41 -3.52
CA LEU A 111 -10.47 -0.13 -3.94
C LEU A 111 -11.08 0.39 -5.23
N GLU A 112 -11.24 1.71 -5.30
CA GLU A 112 -11.57 2.41 -6.52
C GLU A 112 -10.51 2.18 -7.60
N LYS A 113 -10.94 2.26 -8.87
CA LYS A 113 -10.08 1.98 -10.05
C LYS A 113 -8.70 2.66 -9.97
N PRO A 114 -8.58 3.98 -9.70
CA PRO A 114 -7.27 4.64 -9.72
C PRO A 114 -6.32 4.12 -8.64
N ALA A 115 -6.80 4.01 -7.39
CA ALA A 115 -5.98 3.52 -6.26
C ALA A 115 -5.60 2.05 -6.44
N ARG A 116 -6.57 1.23 -6.89
CA ARG A 116 -6.35 -0.19 -7.19
C ARG A 116 -5.29 -0.38 -8.27
N TYR A 117 -5.36 0.35 -9.37
CA TYR A 117 -4.39 0.22 -10.46
C TYR A 117 -2.99 0.65 -10.01
N ALA A 118 -2.87 1.76 -9.29
CA ALA A 118 -1.58 2.21 -8.76
C ALA A 118 -0.90 1.14 -7.90
N ILE A 119 -1.63 0.55 -6.94
CA ILE A 119 -1.07 -0.49 -6.06
C ILE A 119 -0.79 -1.78 -6.84
N THR A 120 -1.68 -2.20 -7.75
CA THR A 120 -1.48 -3.41 -8.56
C THR A 120 -0.25 -3.30 -9.44
N ARG A 121 -0.04 -2.15 -10.10
CA ARG A 121 1.15 -1.90 -10.93
C ARG A 121 2.43 -1.91 -10.09
N LEU A 122 2.38 -1.30 -8.90
CA LEU A 122 3.50 -1.34 -7.96
C LEU A 122 3.85 -2.77 -7.53
N CYS A 123 2.85 -3.61 -7.23
CA CYS A 123 3.04 -5.04 -6.96
C CYS A 123 3.73 -5.76 -8.13
N PHE A 124 3.30 -5.52 -9.37
CA PHE A 124 3.90 -6.13 -10.55
C PHE A 124 5.32 -5.66 -10.82
N PHE A 125 5.60 -4.38 -10.57
CA PHE A 125 6.95 -3.83 -10.63
C PHE A 125 7.88 -4.56 -9.65
N PHE A 126 7.49 -4.66 -8.38
CA PHE A 126 8.28 -5.38 -7.36
C PHE A 126 8.44 -6.87 -7.70
N ASN A 127 7.40 -7.51 -8.24
CA ASN A 127 7.49 -8.89 -8.72
C ASN A 127 8.56 -9.06 -9.81
N ALA A 128 8.62 -8.13 -10.78
CA ALA A 128 9.58 -8.19 -11.88
C ALA A 128 11.03 -7.99 -11.41
N ILE A 129 11.28 -7.04 -10.52
CA ILE A 129 12.65 -6.75 -10.04
C ILE A 129 13.16 -7.78 -9.02
N CYS A 130 12.26 -8.41 -8.25
CA CYS A 130 12.62 -9.47 -7.31
C CYS A 130 12.68 -10.86 -7.96
N ALA A 131 12.37 -10.97 -9.26
CA ALA A 131 12.45 -12.23 -9.98
C ALA A 131 13.90 -12.75 -10.03
N LYS A 132 14.07 -14.07 -9.95
CA LYS A 132 15.38 -14.76 -9.95
C LYS A 132 16.23 -14.41 -11.18
N THR A 133 15.59 -14.10 -12.29
CA THR A 133 16.20 -13.63 -13.53
C THR A 133 15.47 -12.37 -13.97
N VAL A 134 16.16 -11.24 -13.91
CA VAL A 134 15.61 -9.97 -14.38
C VAL A 134 15.88 -9.85 -15.89
N ASP A 135 14.81 -9.85 -16.67
CA ASP A 135 14.87 -9.62 -18.11
C ASP A 135 14.83 -8.11 -18.35
N VAL A 136 15.96 -7.54 -18.77
CA VAL A 136 16.12 -6.10 -18.98
C VAL A 136 15.08 -5.58 -19.99
N SER A 137 14.71 -6.38 -21.00
CA SER A 137 13.70 -5.99 -21.99
C SER A 137 12.28 -5.85 -21.42
N LYS A 138 12.01 -6.44 -20.24
CA LYS A 138 10.76 -6.27 -19.50
C LYS A 138 10.81 -5.10 -18.53
N LEU A 139 12.01 -4.68 -18.10
CA LEU A 139 12.18 -3.49 -17.27
C LEU A 139 11.86 -2.22 -18.07
N ASP A 140 12.36 -2.12 -19.30
CA ASP A 140 12.10 -0.96 -20.17
C ASP A 140 10.58 -0.74 -20.36
N LYS A 141 9.82 -1.84 -20.52
CA LYS A 141 8.35 -1.80 -20.64
C LYS A 141 7.63 -1.42 -19.34
N LEU A 142 8.23 -1.69 -18.18
CA LEU A 142 7.66 -1.30 -16.88
C LEU A 142 7.88 0.18 -16.59
N GLU A 143 8.93 0.79 -17.16
CA GLU A 143 9.18 2.23 -17.08
C GLU A 143 8.25 3.05 -17.97
N GLU A 144 7.85 2.50 -19.13
CA GLU A 144 6.95 3.15 -20.09
C GLU A 144 5.46 3.17 -19.66
N ASP A 145 5.04 2.25 -18.78
CA ASP A 145 3.66 2.13 -18.26
C ASP A 145 3.32 3.21 -17.21
#